data_AF-A0AA87RG07-F1
#
_entry.id   AF-A0AA87RG07-F1
#
_cell.length_a   1.000
_cell.length_b   1.000
_cell.length_c   1.000
_cell.angle_alpha   90.00
_cell.angle_beta   90.00
_cell.angle_gamma   90.00
#
_symmetry.space_group_name_H-M   'P 1'
#
loop_
_entity.id
_entity.type
_entity.pdbx_description
1 polymer ?
#
loop_
_entity_poly.entity_id
_entity_poly.type
_entity_poly.pdbx_seq_one_letter_code
_entity_poly.pdbx_strand_id
1 'polypeptide(L)'
;MHFSARSPGSRDAERVVRVLAVYDGDAARSRQVVQRVVDELGAVLGSTEFAAAVVVRELDISLEPSRKAQRARCRAAELVVGLDARHLHGLAQPLLARHRVFTLEELTLTLETVANSSYGRAVVSILERGLPAFSRSVIAVACAVRGIVPARVRAPRRADDVEEYAGRLARAIGELAIGRALSS
;
A
#
# COMPACT_ATOMS: atom_id res chain seq x y z
N MET A 1 -40.29 6.20 22.94
CA MET A 1 -38.82 6.28 23.01
C MET A 1 -38.24 5.34 21.96
N HIS A 2 -37.79 5.86 20.82
CA HIS A 2 -37.22 5.04 19.74
C HIS A 2 -35.72 4.85 19.98
N PHE A 3 -35.30 3.61 20.26
CA PHE A 3 -33.90 3.22 20.24
C PHE A 3 -33.44 3.14 18.77
N SER A 4 -32.61 4.11 18.36
CA SER A 4 -31.88 4.02 17.10
C SER A 4 -30.67 3.12 17.32
N ALA A 5 -30.70 1.92 16.76
CA ALA A 5 -29.56 1.03 16.72
C ALA A 5 -28.42 1.72 15.95
N ARG A 6 -27.32 2.02 16.64
CA ARG A 6 -26.10 2.50 16.00
C ARG A 6 -25.64 1.45 15.00
N SER A 7 -25.63 1.81 13.71
CA SER A 7 -25.09 0.99 12.64
C SER A 7 -23.66 0.53 12.99
N PRO A 8 -23.29 -0.75 12.80
CA PRO A 8 -21.97 -1.28 13.19
C PRO A 8 -20.77 -0.73 12.38
N GLY A 9 -21.01 0.19 11.43
CA GLY A 9 -20.11 0.43 10.31
C GLY A 9 -18.86 1.31 10.55
N SER A 10 -18.70 1.96 11.71
CA SER A 10 -17.58 2.90 11.91
C SER A 10 -16.37 2.29 12.62
N ARG A 11 -16.57 1.35 13.57
CA ARG A 11 -15.46 0.77 14.34
C ARG A 11 -14.64 -0.24 13.54
N ASP A 12 -15.25 -0.98 12.62
CA ASP A 12 -14.51 -1.93 11.76
C ASP A 12 -13.73 -1.22 10.64
N ALA A 13 -14.19 -0.04 10.20
CA ALA A 13 -13.46 0.78 9.25
C ALA A 13 -12.18 1.38 9.86
N GLU A 14 -12.15 1.63 11.18
CA GLU A 14 -10.93 2.02 11.89
C GLU A 14 -9.96 0.86 12.10
N ARG A 15 -10.45 -0.39 12.14
CA ARG A 15 -9.64 -1.57 12.46
C ARG A 15 -8.87 -2.17 11.29
N VAL A 16 -9.27 -1.87 10.05
CA VAL A 16 -8.68 -2.52 8.87
C VAL A 16 -8.30 -1.49 7.81
N VAL A 17 -7.10 -1.61 7.27
CA VAL A 17 -6.58 -0.81 6.16
C VAL A 17 -6.94 -1.46 4.84
N ARG A 18 -7.55 -0.70 3.93
CA ARG A 18 -8.00 -1.23 2.63
C ARG A 18 -7.02 -0.87 1.52
N VAL A 19 -6.36 -1.89 0.97
CA VAL A 19 -5.47 -1.78 -0.18
C VAL A 19 -6.14 -2.38 -1.41
N LEU A 20 -6.05 -1.69 -2.54
CA LEU A 20 -6.53 -2.18 -3.83
C LEU A 20 -5.33 -2.46 -4.74
N ALA A 21 -5.08 -3.74 -5.02
CA ALA A 21 -4.17 -4.18 -6.07
C ALA A 21 -4.87 -4.09 -7.42
N VAL A 22 -4.25 -3.43 -8.39
CA VAL A 22 -4.81 -3.20 -9.72
C VAL A 22 -3.88 -3.78 -10.78
N TYR A 23 -4.46 -4.51 -11.71
CA TYR A 23 -3.76 -5.06 -12.86
C TYR A 23 -4.70 -5.12 -14.08
N ASP A 24 -4.12 -5.30 -15.25
CA ASP A 24 -4.84 -5.33 -16.52
C ASP A 24 -4.36 -6.53 -17.33
N GLY A 25 -5.12 -7.62 -17.28
CA GLY A 25 -4.73 -8.90 -17.86
C GLY A 25 -3.73 -9.69 -16.99
N ASP A 26 -3.35 -10.87 -17.48
CA ASP A 26 -2.49 -11.85 -16.80
C ASP A 26 -2.81 -12.00 -15.30
N ALA A 27 -4.07 -12.35 -15.01
CA ALA A 27 -4.57 -12.47 -13.64
C ALA A 27 -3.79 -13.50 -12.80
N ALA A 28 -3.28 -14.56 -13.44
CA ALA A 28 -2.53 -15.61 -12.76
C ALA A 28 -1.21 -15.06 -12.20
N ARG A 29 -0.39 -14.44 -13.06
CA ARG A 29 0.86 -13.81 -12.62
C ARG A 29 0.60 -12.67 -11.65
N SER A 30 -0.40 -11.84 -11.93
CA SER A 30 -0.70 -10.68 -11.08
C SER A 30 -1.08 -11.09 -9.66
N ARG A 31 -1.88 -12.16 -9.52
CA ARG A 31 -2.19 -12.75 -8.21
C ARG A 31 -0.97 -13.32 -7.51
N GLN A 32 -0.07 -13.98 -8.24
CA GLN A 32 1.18 -14.49 -7.65
C GLN A 32 2.03 -13.36 -7.08
N VAL A 33 2.16 -12.24 -7.79
CA VAL A 33 2.90 -11.07 -7.30
C VAL A 33 2.22 -10.47 -6.06
N VAL A 34 0.90 -10.30 -6.09
CA VAL A 34 0.14 -9.78 -4.93
C VAL A 34 0.28 -10.70 -3.73
N GLN A 35 0.15 -12.01 -3.91
CA GLN A 35 0.31 -12.98 -2.85
C GLN A 35 1.72 -12.94 -2.27
N ARG A 36 2.75 -12.86 -3.13
CA ARG A 36 4.13 -12.71 -2.68
C ARG A 36 4.32 -11.46 -1.82
N VAL A 37 3.76 -10.32 -2.22
CA VAL A 37 3.80 -9.09 -1.39
C VAL A 37 3.15 -9.32 -0.03
N VAL A 38 1.98 -9.98 0.02
CA VAL A 38 1.27 -10.27 1.27
C VAL A 38 2.07 -11.22 2.15
N ASP A 39 2.67 -12.27 1.59
CA ASP A 39 3.45 -13.26 2.33
C ASP A 39 4.72 -12.65 2.93
N GLU A 40 5.46 -11.86 2.14
CA GLU A 40 6.69 -11.18 2.58
C GLU A 40 6.38 -10.15 3.68
N LEU A 41 5.29 -9.38 3.53
CA LEU A 41 4.86 -8.44 4.57
C LEU A 41 4.38 -9.15 5.83
N GLY A 42 3.67 -10.26 5.68
CA GLY A 42 3.25 -11.11 6.79
C GLY A 42 4.44 -11.71 7.55
N ALA A 43 5.48 -12.15 6.85
CA ALA A 43 6.70 -12.67 7.47
C ALA A 43 7.42 -11.61 8.31
N VAL A 44 7.37 -10.33 7.89
CA VAL A 44 8.01 -9.22 8.60
C VAL A 44 7.16 -8.67 9.75
N LEU A 45 5.84 -8.57 9.58
CA LEU A 45 4.94 -7.89 10.52
C LEU A 45 4.12 -8.83 11.40
N GLY A 46 4.22 -10.15 11.20
CA GLY A 46 3.35 -11.16 11.78
C GLY A 46 2.16 -11.45 10.86
N SER A 47 2.10 -12.67 10.31
CA SER A 47 1.14 -13.02 9.25
C SER A 47 -0.32 -12.86 9.71
N THR A 48 -0.63 -13.27 10.94
CA THR A 48 -1.99 -13.21 11.49
C THR A 48 -2.41 -11.78 11.78
N GLU A 49 -1.54 -11.00 12.40
CA GLU A 49 -1.77 -9.61 12.75
C GLU A 49 -1.88 -8.74 11.49
N PHE A 50 -1.01 -8.99 10.50
CA PHE A 50 -1.06 -8.31 9.20
C PHE A 50 -2.35 -8.60 8.45
N ALA A 51 -2.77 -9.87 8.37
CA ALA A 51 -4.03 -10.25 7.72
C ALA A 51 -5.27 -9.68 8.44
N ALA A 52 -5.20 -9.52 9.76
CA ALA A 52 -6.26 -8.87 10.53
C ALA A 52 -6.28 -7.34 10.34
N ALA A 53 -5.13 -6.72 10.06
CA ALA A 53 -4.98 -5.27 9.96
C ALA A 53 -5.10 -4.73 8.53
N VAL A 54 -4.79 -5.53 7.51
CA VAL A 54 -4.73 -5.10 6.11
C VAL A 54 -5.53 -6.05 5.24
N VAL A 55 -6.52 -5.51 4.53
CA VAL A 55 -7.27 -6.24 3.52
C VAL A 55 -6.85 -5.77 2.15
N VAL A 56 -6.22 -6.67 1.40
CA VAL A 56 -5.88 -6.48 -0.01
C VAL A 56 -7.04 -7.00 -0.86
N ARG A 57 -7.57 -6.14 -1.73
CA ARG A 57 -8.54 -6.52 -2.76
C ARG A 57 -7.92 -6.39 -4.12
N GLU A 58 -8.34 -7.24 -5.04
CA GLU A 58 -7.88 -7.23 -6.42
C GLU A 58 -8.91 -6.55 -7.34
N LEU A 59 -8.41 -5.84 -8.35
CA LEU A 59 -9.17 -5.32 -9.46
C LEU A 59 -8.42 -5.63 -10.77
N ASP A 60 -8.96 -6.60 -11.50
CA ASP A 60 -8.63 -6.82 -12.91
C ASP A 60 -9.47 -5.86 -13.76
N ILE A 61 -8.80 -4.87 -14.37
CA ILE A 61 -9.45 -3.85 -15.20
C ILE A 61 -10.05 -4.48 -16.46
N SER A 62 -9.43 -5.53 -17.00
CA SER A 62 -9.89 -6.21 -18.21
C SER A 62 -11.24 -6.90 -18.01
N LEU A 63 -11.55 -7.30 -16.77
CA LEU A 63 -12.79 -7.97 -16.38
C LEU A 63 -13.86 -7.03 -15.81
N GLU A 64 -13.50 -5.77 -15.53
CA GLU A 64 -14.41 -4.74 -15.01
C GLU A 64 -14.44 -3.55 -15.97
N PRO A 65 -15.22 -3.60 -17.06
CA PRO A 65 -15.24 -2.54 -18.07
C PRO A 65 -15.91 -1.24 -17.56
N SER A 66 -16.64 -1.29 -16.43
CA SER A 66 -17.33 -0.12 -15.90
C SER A 66 -16.37 0.84 -15.20
N ARG A 67 -16.01 1.93 -15.88
CA ARG A 67 -15.23 3.03 -15.28
C ARG A 67 -15.85 3.59 -14.00
N LYS A 68 -17.18 3.55 -13.85
CA LYS A 68 -17.88 3.97 -12.63
C LYS A 68 -17.58 3.01 -11.48
N ALA A 69 -17.62 1.70 -11.72
CA ALA A 69 -17.31 0.68 -10.74
C ALA A 69 -15.82 0.72 -10.33
N GLN A 70 -14.91 0.82 -11.30
CA GLN A 70 -13.47 1.00 -11.04
C GLN A 70 -13.21 2.20 -10.12
N ARG A 71 -13.84 3.36 -10.42
CA ARG A 71 -13.75 4.57 -9.58
C ARG A 71 -14.30 4.36 -8.18
N ALA A 72 -15.42 3.65 -8.04
CA ALA A 72 -15.99 3.36 -6.73
C ALA A 72 -15.04 2.52 -5.87
N ARG A 73 -14.43 1.47 -6.44
CA ARG A 73 -13.44 0.63 -5.76
C ARG A 73 -12.20 1.42 -5.35
N CYS A 74 -11.64 2.23 -6.25
CA CYS A 74 -10.48 3.09 -5.94
C CYS A 74 -10.79 4.15 -4.86
N ARG A 75 -12.03 4.63 -4.79
CA ARG A 75 -12.45 5.60 -3.75
C ARG A 75 -12.55 4.96 -2.37
N ALA A 76 -12.96 3.69 -2.31
CA ALA A 76 -13.12 2.92 -1.08
C ALA A 76 -11.79 2.42 -0.49
N ALA A 77 -10.71 2.42 -1.28
CA ALA A 77 -9.37 2.06 -0.84
C ALA A 77 -8.61 3.25 -0.22
N GLU A 78 -7.78 2.95 0.78
CA GLU A 78 -6.85 3.89 1.40
C GLU A 78 -5.54 3.99 0.60
N LEU A 79 -5.15 2.90 -0.06
CA LEU A 79 -4.01 2.81 -0.99
C LEU A 79 -4.41 2.02 -2.23
N VAL A 80 -4.00 2.49 -3.40
CA VAL A 80 -4.12 1.75 -4.66
C VAL A 80 -2.71 1.47 -5.17
N VAL A 81 -2.43 0.20 -5.50
CA VAL A 81 -1.14 -0.24 -6.02
C VAL A 81 -1.35 -0.95 -7.34
N GLY A 82 -0.77 -0.43 -8.41
CA GLY A 82 -0.63 -1.14 -9.67
C GLY A 82 0.67 -1.94 -9.68
N LEU A 83 0.71 -3.12 -10.30
CA LEU A 83 1.99 -3.85 -10.38
C LEU A 83 3.02 -3.07 -11.22
N ASP A 84 2.55 -2.41 -12.30
CA ASP A 84 3.35 -1.53 -13.13
C ASP A 84 2.55 -0.30 -13.61
N ALA A 85 3.20 0.57 -14.39
CA ALA A 85 2.57 1.77 -14.93
C ALA A 85 1.49 1.47 -16.00
N ARG A 86 1.57 0.35 -16.71
CA ARG A 86 0.60 -0.05 -17.74
C ARG A 86 -0.73 -0.41 -17.08
N HIS A 87 -0.67 -1.14 -15.97
CA HIS A 87 -1.83 -1.47 -15.14
C HIS A 87 -2.56 -0.25 -14.58
N LEU A 88 -1.83 0.84 -14.32
CA LEU A 88 -2.44 2.10 -13.87
C LEU A 88 -2.96 2.96 -15.02
N HIS A 89 -2.46 2.77 -16.25
CA HIS A 89 -2.90 3.54 -17.42
C HIS A 89 -4.38 3.28 -17.76
N GLY A 90 -4.85 2.06 -17.52
CA GLY A 90 -6.25 1.67 -17.69
C GLY A 90 -7.21 2.28 -16.66
N LEU A 91 -6.70 2.79 -15.53
CA LEU A 91 -7.53 3.49 -14.54
C LEU A 91 -7.93 4.88 -15.06
N ALA A 92 -9.16 5.28 -14.79
CA ALA A 92 -9.62 6.62 -15.13
C ALA A 92 -8.70 7.70 -14.53
N GLN A 93 -8.07 8.51 -15.39
CA GLN A 93 -7.09 9.56 -15.05
C GLN A 93 -7.43 10.48 -13.85
N PRO A 94 -8.69 10.83 -13.52
CA PRO A 94 -8.96 11.69 -12.36
C PRO A 94 -8.70 11.02 -11.00
N LEU A 95 -8.34 9.73 -10.94
CA LEU A 95 -7.97 9.04 -9.69
C LEU A 95 -6.48 9.15 -9.35
N LEU A 96 -5.62 9.37 -10.37
CA LEU A 96 -4.18 9.58 -10.21
C LEU A 96 -3.85 10.91 -9.53
N ALA A 97 -4.79 11.86 -9.54
CA ALA A 97 -4.67 13.14 -8.84
C ALA A 97 -4.75 13.00 -7.30
N ARG A 98 -5.14 11.83 -6.78
CA ARG A 98 -5.07 11.53 -5.35
C ARG A 98 -3.71 10.88 -5.10
N HIS A 99 -2.89 11.48 -4.23
CA HIS A 99 -1.52 11.07 -3.86
C HIS A 99 -1.34 9.63 -3.34
N ARG A 100 -2.37 8.77 -3.42
CA ARG A 100 -2.46 7.41 -2.86
C ARG A 100 -2.46 6.28 -3.91
N VAL A 101 -2.08 6.57 -5.16
CA VAL A 101 -2.05 5.58 -6.25
C VAL A 101 -0.63 5.36 -6.74
N PHE A 102 0.00 4.24 -6.40
CA PHE A 102 1.41 3.99 -6.72
C PHE A 102 1.55 2.79 -7.66
N THR A 103 2.62 2.73 -8.45
CA THR A 103 3.10 1.41 -8.89
C THR A 103 3.80 0.70 -7.72
N LEU A 104 3.94 -0.62 -7.78
CA LEU A 104 4.69 -1.38 -6.77
C LEU A 104 6.14 -0.88 -6.67
N GLU A 105 6.77 -0.60 -7.81
CA GLU A 105 8.07 0.08 -7.88
C GLU A 105 8.05 1.43 -7.15
N GLU A 106 7.15 2.34 -7.54
CA GLU A 106 7.10 3.70 -6.99
C GLU A 106 6.91 3.69 -5.47
N LEU A 107 6.02 2.84 -4.97
CA LEU A 107 5.78 2.69 -3.54
C LEU A 107 7.03 2.17 -2.83
N THR A 108 7.65 1.11 -3.37
CA THR A 108 8.83 0.47 -2.79
C THR A 108 9.98 1.47 -2.68
N LEU A 109 10.32 2.14 -3.79
CA LEU A 109 11.42 3.10 -3.83
C LEU A 109 11.16 4.31 -2.91
N THR A 110 9.91 4.76 -2.85
CA THR A 110 9.49 5.82 -1.93
C THR A 110 9.72 5.40 -0.48
N LEU A 111 9.29 4.19 -0.10
CA LEU A 111 9.44 3.71 1.27
C LEU A 111 10.88 3.36 1.64
N GLU A 112 11.69 2.89 0.70
CA GLU A 112 13.15 2.77 0.88
C GLU A 112 13.77 4.15 1.18
N THR A 113 13.35 5.19 0.45
CA THR A 113 13.83 6.56 0.71
C THR A 113 13.39 7.04 2.09
N VAL A 114 12.14 6.79 2.47
CA VAL A 114 11.61 7.14 3.80
C VAL A 114 12.39 6.44 4.90
N ALA A 115 12.60 5.13 4.77
CA ALA A 115 13.34 4.31 5.73
C ALA A 115 14.79 4.80 5.93
N ASN A 116 15.43 5.27 4.84
CA ASN A 116 16.79 5.80 4.86
C ASN A 116 16.89 7.30 5.20
N SER A 117 15.77 7.96 5.54
CA SER A 117 15.73 9.40 5.81
C SER A 117 15.35 9.73 7.26
N SER A 118 15.49 11.00 7.63
CA SER A 118 14.99 11.51 8.92
C SER A 118 13.47 11.36 9.08
N TYR A 119 12.70 11.20 7.98
CA TYR A 119 11.26 10.96 8.01
C TYR A 119 10.88 9.60 8.61
N GLY A 120 11.78 8.61 8.56
CA GLY A 120 11.54 7.28 9.12
C GLY A 120 11.22 7.31 10.62
N ARG A 121 11.84 8.23 11.38
CA ARG A 121 11.64 8.37 12.84
C ARG A 121 10.21 8.74 13.23
N ALA A 122 9.47 9.42 12.35
CA ALA A 122 8.07 9.79 12.62
C ALA A 122 7.10 8.61 12.50
N VAL A 123 7.48 7.54 11.77
CA VAL A 123 6.65 6.35 11.54
C VAL A 123 6.80 5.33 12.70
N VAL A 124 7.99 5.28 13.31
CA VAL A 124 8.34 4.33 14.39
C VAL A 124 7.41 4.43 15.60
N SER A 125 6.99 5.64 15.98
CA SER A 125 6.21 5.90 17.20
C SER A 125 4.74 5.43 17.12
N ILE A 126 4.34 4.79 16.01
CA ILE A 126 2.94 4.44 15.73
C ILE A 126 2.69 2.94 15.78
N LEU A 127 3.72 2.08 15.68
CA LEU A 127 3.52 0.62 15.75
C LEU A 127 2.94 0.17 17.09
N GLU A 128 3.32 0.83 18.19
CA GLU A 128 2.77 0.59 19.54
C GLU A 128 1.25 0.86 19.61
N ARG A 129 0.70 1.60 18.65
CA ARG A 129 -0.74 1.87 18.52
C ARG A 129 -1.47 0.81 17.69
N GLY A 130 -0.76 -0.21 17.22
CA GLY A 130 -1.27 -1.33 16.43
C GLY A 130 -1.01 -1.20 14.92
N LEU A 131 -0.99 -2.36 14.24
CA LEU A 131 -0.73 -2.44 12.79
C LEU A 131 -1.65 -1.57 11.92
N PRO A 132 -2.97 -1.42 12.18
CA PRO A 132 -3.79 -0.55 11.35
C PRO A 132 -3.35 0.92 11.40
N ALA A 133 -2.91 1.41 12.56
CA ALA A 133 -2.39 2.76 12.71
C ALA A 133 -1.03 2.90 12.01
N PHE A 134 -0.16 1.91 12.18
CA PHE A 134 1.14 1.85 11.52
C PHE A 134 1.01 1.87 9.99
N SER A 135 0.20 0.98 9.41
CA SER A 135 -0.02 0.91 7.96
C SER A 135 -0.57 2.21 7.39
N ARG A 136 -1.49 2.89 8.10
CA ARG A 136 -1.97 4.22 7.67
C ARG A 136 -0.89 5.29 7.73
N SER A 137 -0.02 5.24 8.73
CA SER A 137 1.13 6.13 8.83
C SER A 137 2.11 5.93 7.67
N VAL A 138 2.45 4.67 7.37
CA VAL A 138 3.28 4.32 6.20
C VAL A 138 2.67 4.88 4.91
N ILE A 139 1.36 4.69 4.70
CA ILE A 139 0.65 5.26 3.54
C ILE A 139 0.73 6.79 3.52
N ALA A 140 0.46 7.44 4.65
CA ALA A 140 0.45 8.90 4.76
C ALA A 140 1.83 9.50 4.43
N VAL A 141 2.90 8.89 4.94
CA VAL A 141 4.27 9.34 4.68
C VAL A 141 4.66 9.10 3.23
N ALA A 142 4.33 7.94 2.64
CA ALA A 142 4.56 7.70 1.22
C ALA A 142 3.87 8.75 0.34
N CYS A 143 2.62 9.09 0.67
CA CYS A 143 1.85 10.14 -0.03
C CYS A 143 2.52 11.51 0.12
N ALA A 144 2.96 11.87 1.33
CA ALA A 144 3.59 13.15 1.62
C ALA A 144 4.93 13.30 0.87
N VAL A 145 5.79 12.29 0.92
CA VAL A 145 7.10 12.31 0.23
C VAL A 145 6.92 12.44 -1.28
N ARG A 146 5.95 11.73 -1.88
CA ARG A 146 5.66 11.87 -3.30
C ARG A 146 5.23 13.28 -3.71
N GLY A 147 4.52 14.01 -2.84
CA GLY A 147 4.12 15.39 -3.10
C GLY A 147 5.26 16.41 -2.99
N ILE A 148 6.34 16.07 -2.27
CA ILE A 148 7.47 16.95 -1.98
C ILE A 148 8.64 16.71 -2.95
N VAL A 149 8.86 15.46 -3.39
CA VAL A 149 10.01 15.11 -4.23
C VAL A 149 9.71 15.41 -5.72
N PRO A 150 10.43 16.34 -6.38
CA PRO A 150 10.12 16.79 -7.74
C PRO A 150 10.46 15.80 -8.86
N ALA A 151 10.87 14.57 -8.56
CA ALA A 151 11.35 13.62 -9.57
C ALA A 151 11.03 12.18 -9.17
N ARG A 152 10.89 11.31 -10.18
CA ARG A 152 10.90 9.84 -10.00
C ARG A 152 12.04 9.50 -9.02
N VAL A 153 11.69 8.91 -7.88
CA VAL A 153 12.67 8.47 -6.87
C VAL A 153 13.77 7.69 -7.59
N ARG A 154 14.99 8.25 -7.61
CA ARG A 154 16.15 7.60 -8.23
C ARG A 154 16.69 6.60 -7.21
N ALA A 155 16.26 5.35 -7.34
CA ALA A 155 16.87 4.26 -6.62
C ALA A 155 18.30 4.02 -7.14
N PRO A 156 19.25 3.63 -6.28
CA PRO A 156 20.59 3.19 -6.70
C PRO A 156 20.52 2.01 -7.67
N ARG A 157 19.50 1.14 -7.49
CA ARG A 157 19.22 -0.02 -8.35
C ARG A 157 17.71 -0.24 -8.48
N ARG A 158 17.22 -0.38 -9.71
CA ARG A 158 15.88 -0.90 -10.00
C ARG A 158 15.88 -2.42 -9.94
N ALA A 159 14.74 -3.02 -9.65
CA ALA A 159 14.62 -4.46 -9.71
C ALA A 159 14.69 -4.97 -11.16
N ASP A 160 15.11 -6.22 -11.33
CA ASP A 160 15.16 -6.87 -12.64
C ASP A 160 13.77 -7.36 -13.07
N ASP A 161 12.89 -7.66 -12.11
CA ASP A 161 11.49 -8.03 -12.31
C ASP A 161 10.56 -7.40 -11.24
N VAL A 162 9.24 -7.58 -11.40
CA VAL A 162 8.26 -6.96 -10.50
C VAL A 162 8.16 -7.71 -9.17
N GLU A 163 8.49 -9.00 -9.19
CA GLU A 163 8.44 -9.93 -8.07
C GLU A 163 9.50 -9.58 -7.00
N GLU A 164 10.68 -9.10 -7.40
CA GLU A 164 11.73 -8.64 -6.49
C GLU A 164 11.28 -7.47 -5.61
N TYR A 165 10.39 -6.60 -6.11
CA TYR A 165 9.87 -5.48 -5.32
C TYR A 165 9.07 -5.95 -4.10
N ALA A 166 8.53 -7.17 -4.08
CA ALA A 166 7.83 -7.70 -2.91
C ALA A 166 8.75 -7.79 -1.69
N GLY A 167 9.91 -8.44 -1.83
CA GLY A 167 10.89 -8.60 -0.74
C GLY A 167 11.51 -7.25 -0.33
N ARG A 168 11.76 -6.37 -1.30
CA ARG A 168 12.27 -5.01 -1.03
C ARG A 168 11.28 -4.15 -0.27
N LEU A 169 10.00 -4.19 -0.65
CA LEU A 169 8.94 -3.50 0.04
C LEU A 169 8.80 -3.98 1.49
N ALA A 170 8.80 -5.31 1.68
CA ALA A 170 8.73 -5.91 3.01
C ALA A 170 9.92 -5.51 3.88
N ARG A 171 11.13 -5.50 3.32
CA ARG A 171 12.33 -5.00 4.01
C ARG A 171 12.18 -3.54 4.43
N ALA A 172 11.79 -2.66 3.51
CA ALA A 172 11.64 -1.22 3.81
C ALA A 172 10.58 -0.98 4.90
N ILE A 173 9.46 -1.69 4.85
CA ILE A 173 8.41 -1.61 5.87
C ILE A 173 8.89 -2.20 7.21
N GLY A 174 9.66 -3.29 7.19
CA GLY A 174 10.29 -3.85 8.37
C GLY A 174 11.26 -2.88 9.03
N GLU A 175 12.10 -2.22 8.23
CA GLU A 175 13.01 -1.17 8.72
C GLU A 175 12.26 0.00 9.38
N LEU A 176 11.09 0.37 8.84
CA LEU A 176 10.19 1.37 9.44
C LEU A 176 9.50 0.87 10.72
N ALA A 177 9.09 -0.39 10.76
CA ALA A 177 8.43 -1.01 11.91
C ALA A 177 9.38 -1.18 13.10
N ILE A 178 10.63 -1.56 12.81
CA ILE A 178 11.72 -1.74 13.77
C ILE A 178 12.33 -0.37 14.13
N GLY A 179 12.20 0.61 13.24
CA GLY A 179 12.53 2.01 13.47
C GLY A 179 14.00 2.39 13.54
N ARG A 180 14.89 1.58 12.96
CA ARG A 180 16.27 1.37 13.45
C ARG A 180 16.25 0.84 14.89
N ALA A 181 16.24 -0.47 15.07
CA ALA A 181 16.56 -1.09 16.36
C ALA A 181 18.05 -0.95 16.72
N LEU A 182 18.88 -0.31 15.90
CA LEU A 182 20.26 0.02 16.24
C LEU A 182 20.55 1.43 15.73
N SER A 183 20.78 2.33 16.67
CA SER A 183 21.99 3.16 16.70
C SER A 183 22.83 3.11 15.43
N SER A 184 22.90 4.24 14.74
CA SER A 184 24.20 4.74 14.28
C SER A 184 24.25 6.20 14.67
#